data_AF-A0A9D6CGX4-F1
#
_entry.id   AF-A0A9D6CGX4-F1
#
_cell.length_a   1.000
_cell.length_b   1.000
_cell.length_c   1.000
_cell.angle_alpha   90.00
_cell.angle_beta   90.00
_cell.angle_gamma   90.00
#
_symmetry.space_group_name_H-M   'P 1'
#
loop_
_entity.id
_entity.type
_entity.pdbx_description
1 polymer ?
#
loop_
_entity_poly.entity_id
_entity_poly.type
_entity_poly.pdbx_seq_one_letter_code
_entity_poly.pdbx_strand_id
1 'polypeptide(L)'
;MMTATPRDTTSAATAPASPFGRGGIVGLVLLHFGVSAWIGYGAVAKTLDLNPMLLPPPILRSLTAVAQSIEGDQVAFLTNALRFIVGVEVFLAVAILLSARYARFLAIGILSLFCVILLYAMGETAVKDGPAAALTGSCGCFGEKGLPASVMFAVDAALLASAIFLVPKGRKGPFLPLIPAAVLGVAVAVLAPSRTVTIDPNAVVIEDDSWPDAPAAYEPIYLPRWKELVGSQLRDQPWALAINRPVPEGLEVGEWIVTFSRPDCDRCQEFYRTHFASPRPERILKVSVPSSGGKPLPMPCEGCEVREFYTPPAGSGARAPEYMMQTPWALRLKDGVIVALCRDVDDPAQIAALFGTTAPAAEPPATPASPTDGTPAENPTTPPAAPPAAQTTPPSPPTQPEQPRRWPGLPQSVEAMYLPDFPSMVGQRFDEIPFARLMTGRIPRDILSGRWVVIYYRENCEHCHILLGTYFTGKLPVRTLTVSIPDVEPEYDNPCDECVKLSLAKGPNYIVGSPIILAIKDGVVECVVENADDIPALEACLGFGTEGR
;
A
#
# COMPACT_ATOMS: atom_id res chain seq x y z
N MET A 1 16.88 -111.51 3.23
CA MET A 1 16.35 -110.44 2.36
C MET A 1 15.75 -109.37 3.26
N MET A 2 16.50 -108.30 3.51
CA MET A 2 16.11 -107.17 4.35
C MET A 2 15.47 -106.10 3.45
N THR A 3 14.20 -105.79 3.70
CA THR A 3 13.48 -104.66 3.12
C THR A 3 13.89 -103.37 3.85
N ALA A 4 14.53 -102.46 3.11
CA ALA A 4 14.95 -101.15 3.59
C ALA A 4 13.80 -100.14 3.51
N THR A 5 13.50 -99.52 4.65
CA THR A 5 12.51 -98.44 4.83
C THR A 5 13.10 -97.10 4.34
N PRO A 6 12.37 -96.28 3.57
CA PRO A 6 12.84 -94.95 3.18
C PRO A 6 12.83 -93.99 4.38
N ARG A 7 13.89 -93.17 4.45
CA ARG A 7 14.15 -92.21 5.52
C ARG A 7 13.47 -90.89 5.17
N ASP A 8 12.39 -90.55 5.89
CA ASP A 8 11.75 -89.24 5.80
C ASP A 8 12.77 -88.14 6.15
N THR A 9 13.06 -87.30 5.16
CA THR A 9 13.96 -86.16 5.33
C THR A 9 13.10 -84.98 5.77
N THR A 10 13.06 -84.73 7.08
CA THR A 10 12.37 -83.59 7.69
C THR A 10 12.97 -82.30 7.15
N SER A 11 12.36 -81.73 6.12
CA SER A 11 12.73 -80.43 5.56
C SER A 11 12.50 -79.38 6.64
N ALA A 12 13.58 -78.84 7.19
CA ALA A 12 13.54 -77.78 8.19
C ALA A 12 12.72 -76.60 7.64
N ALA A 13 11.54 -76.40 8.20
CA ALA A 13 10.69 -75.25 7.91
C ALA A 13 11.44 -73.98 8.30
N THR A 14 12.09 -73.34 7.33
CA THR A 14 12.64 -72.00 7.48
C THR A 14 11.49 -71.10 7.88
N ALA A 15 11.55 -70.55 9.11
CA ALA A 15 10.55 -69.62 9.61
C ALA A 15 10.30 -68.54 8.54
N PRO A 16 9.04 -68.21 8.21
CA PRO A 16 8.75 -67.21 7.19
C PRO A 16 9.41 -65.92 7.62
N ALA A 17 10.48 -65.53 6.90
CA ALA A 17 11.11 -64.24 7.07
C ALA A 17 10.00 -63.20 7.01
N SER A 18 9.83 -62.43 8.09
CA SER A 18 8.76 -61.45 8.18
C SER A 18 8.80 -60.60 6.90
N PRO A 19 7.72 -60.60 6.09
CA PRO A 19 7.75 -60.03 4.74
C PRO A 19 7.97 -58.51 4.72
N PHE A 20 8.07 -57.87 5.89
CA PHE A 20 8.34 -56.45 6.05
C PHE A 20 9.54 -56.25 6.97
N GLY A 21 10.72 -55.99 6.41
CA GLY A 21 11.82 -55.41 7.17
C GLY A 21 11.36 -54.08 7.82
N ARG A 22 11.91 -53.73 8.98
CA ARG A 22 11.54 -52.51 9.73
C ARG A 22 11.51 -51.24 8.86
N GLY A 23 12.39 -51.14 7.87
CA GLY A 23 12.41 -50.03 6.89
C GLY A 23 11.16 -49.93 6.01
N GLY A 24 10.51 -51.05 5.70
CA GLY A 24 9.27 -51.06 4.90
C GLY A 24 8.08 -50.46 5.64
N ILE A 25 7.99 -50.67 6.96
CA ILE A 25 6.93 -50.07 7.78
C ILE A 25 7.13 -48.55 7.86
N VAL A 26 8.36 -48.11 8.12
CA VAL A 26 8.70 -46.67 8.18
C VAL A 26 8.38 -45.99 6.84
N GLY A 27 8.80 -46.59 5.72
CA GLY A 27 8.50 -46.06 4.38
C GLY A 27 7.01 -45.94 4.12
N LEU A 28 6.20 -46.89 4.59
CA LEU A 28 4.74 -46.85 4.44
C LEU A 28 4.06 -45.78 5.31
N VAL A 29 4.53 -45.59 6.54
CA VAL A 29 4.02 -44.53 7.42
C VAL A 29 4.36 -43.16 6.81
N LEU A 30 5.60 -42.97 6.37
CA LEU A 30 6.03 -41.74 5.70
C LEU A 30 5.24 -41.50 4.41
N LEU A 31 4.97 -42.54 3.62
CA LEU A 31 4.17 -42.41 2.40
C LEU A 31 2.73 -42.00 2.70
N HIS A 32 2.03 -42.74 3.56
CA HIS A 32 0.59 -42.51 3.75
C HIS A 32 0.30 -41.28 4.61
N PHE A 33 1.08 -41.04 5.66
CA PHE A 33 0.83 -39.92 6.58
C PHE A 33 1.73 -38.74 6.27
N GLY A 34 3.03 -38.95 6.06
CA GLY A 34 3.97 -37.87 5.78
C GLY A 34 3.63 -37.11 4.50
N VAL A 35 3.55 -37.82 3.36
CA VAL A 35 3.24 -37.21 2.06
C VAL A 35 1.84 -36.61 2.05
N SER A 36 0.83 -37.32 2.56
CA SER A 36 -0.55 -36.81 2.58
C SER A 36 -0.71 -35.59 3.47
N ALA A 37 -0.06 -35.55 4.64
CA ALA A 37 -0.08 -34.39 5.53
C ALA A 37 0.66 -33.20 4.89
N TRP A 38 1.78 -33.44 4.21
CA TRP A 38 2.53 -32.40 3.52
C TRP A 38 1.73 -31.76 2.38
N ILE A 39 1.14 -32.58 1.48
CA ILE A 39 0.28 -32.09 0.40
C ILE A 39 -0.97 -31.42 0.97
N GLY A 40 -1.60 -32.04 1.97
CA GLY A 40 -2.80 -31.49 2.63
C GLY A 40 -2.54 -30.15 3.31
N TYR A 41 -1.38 -29.97 3.93
CA TYR A 41 -0.95 -28.68 4.49
C TYR A 41 -0.84 -27.61 3.40
N GLY A 42 -0.25 -27.94 2.25
CA GLY A 42 -0.22 -27.06 1.07
C GLY A 42 -1.61 -26.67 0.57
N ALA A 43 -2.54 -27.63 0.49
CA ALA A 43 -3.91 -27.37 0.07
C ALA A 43 -4.66 -26.47 1.05
N VAL A 44 -4.49 -26.70 2.36
CA VAL A 44 -5.10 -25.87 3.41
C VAL A 44 -4.56 -24.44 3.36
N ALA A 45 -3.25 -24.24 3.27
CA ALA A 45 -2.66 -22.91 3.15
C ALA A 45 -3.23 -22.15 1.93
N LYS A 46 -3.30 -22.81 0.77
CA LYS A 46 -3.90 -22.22 -0.44
C LYS A 46 -5.39 -21.93 -0.31
N THR A 47 -6.15 -22.76 0.42
CA THR A 47 -7.58 -22.53 0.67
C THR A 47 -7.81 -21.40 1.65
N LEU A 48 -6.93 -21.25 2.65
CA LEU A 48 -7.06 -20.20 3.64
C LEU A 48 -6.78 -18.84 3.00
N ASP A 49 -5.72 -18.72 2.22
CA ASP A 49 -5.35 -17.41 1.66
C ASP A 49 -6.02 -17.12 0.31
N LEU A 50 -6.37 -18.16 -0.47
CA LEU A 50 -6.91 -18.07 -1.83
C LEU A 50 -6.17 -17.04 -2.72
N ASN A 51 -4.87 -16.92 -2.48
CA ASN A 51 -4.00 -16.00 -3.16
C ASN A 51 -3.23 -16.76 -4.27
N PRO A 52 -3.34 -16.38 -5.54
CA PRO A 52 -2.63 -17.04 -6.64
C PRO A 52 -1.13 -16.78 -6.59
N MET A 53 -0.65 -15.80 -5.82
CA MET A 53 0.77 -15.64 -5.47
C MET A 53 1.31 -16.83 -4.67
N LEU A 54 0.43 -17.69 -4.14
CA LEU A 54 0.81 -18.98 -3.57
C LEU A 54 1.20 -20.04 -4.60
N LEU A 55 1.02 -19.75 -5.89
CA LEU A 55 1.46 -20.64 -6.95
C LEU A 55 2.92 -20.33 -7.30
N PRO A 56 3.74 -21.36 -7.56
CA PRO A 56 5.07 -21.15 -8.10
C PRO A 56 5.03 -20.20 -9.32
N PRO A 57 5.97 -19.24 -9.44
CA PRO A 57 5.98 -18.26 -10.52
C PRO A 57 5.78 -18.83 -11.94
N PRO A 58 6.32 -20.01 -12.30
CA PRO A 58 6.12 -20.58 -13.64
C PRO A 58 4.65 -20.96 -13.89
N ILE A 59 3.97 -21.48 -12.87
CA ILE A 59 2.55 -21.83 -12.96
C ILE A 59 1.73 -20.55 -13.01
N LEU A 60 2.03 -19.58 -12.15
CA LEU A 60 1.32 -18.30 -12.13
C LEU A 60 1.41 -17.61 -13.49
N ARG A 61 2.61 -17.47 -14.07
CA ARG A 61 2.80 -16.88 -15.40
C ARG A 61 2.02 -17.61 -16.49
N SER A 62 1.99 -18.94 -16.43
CA SER A 62 1.24 -19.75 -17.39
C SER A 62 -0.26 -19.51 -17.26
N LEU A 63 -0.78 -19.46 -16.03
CA LEU A 63 -2.19 -19.19 -15.77
C LEU A 63 -2.57 -17.76 -16.13
N THR A 64 -1.74 -16.76 -15.83
CA THR A 64 -2.00 -15.36 -16.20
C THR A 64 -1.93 -15.17 -17.71
N ALA A 65 -0.99 -15.81 -18.41
CA ALA A 65 -0.92 -15.78 -19.87
C ALA A 65 -2.18 -16.40 -20.50
N VAL A 66 -2.67 -17.51 -19.95
CA VAL A 66 -3.95 -18.10 -20.39
C VAL A 66 -5.12 -17.18 -20.08
N ALA A 67 -5.17 -16.60 -18.87
CA ALA A 67 -6.22 -15.67 -18.46
C ALA A 67 -6.30 -14.46 -19.42
N GLN A 68 -5.15 -13.88 -19.77
CA GLN A 68 -5.03 -12.77 -20.72
C GLN A 68 -5.43 -13.15 -22.15
N SER A 69 -5.35 -14.42 -22.52
CA SER A 69 -5.72 -14.90 -23.86
C SER A 69 -7.22 -15.19 -24.03
N ILE A 70 -7.99 -15.24 -22.93
CA ILE A 70 -9.42 -15.58 -22.93
C ILE A 70 -10.24 -14.29 -22.81
N GLU A 71 -11.22 -14.12 -23.69
CA GLU A 71 -12.23 -13.08 -23.55
C GLU A 71 -13.15 -13.41 -22.36
N GLY A 72 -13.17 -12.56 -21.33
CA GLY A 72 -14.05 -12.71 -20.17
C GLY A 72 -13.44 -12.25 -18.85
N ASP A 73 -14.04 -12.70 -17.75
CA ASP A 73 -13.60 -12.40 -16.39
C ASP A 73 -12.34 -13.20 -16.03
N GLN A 74 -11.18 -12.56 -16.20
CA GLN A 74 -9.87 -13.13 -15.90
C GLN A 74 -9.70 -13.47 -14.41
N VAL A 75 -10.30 -12.68 -13.51
CA VAL A 75 -10.25 -12.92 -12.06
C VAL A 75 -11.04 -14.16 -11.69
N ALA A 76 -12.23 -14.34 -12.29
CA ALA A 76 -13.00 -15.56 -12.14
C ALA A 76 -12.24 -16.79 -12.68
N PHE A 77 -11.55 -16.67 -13.82
CA PHE A 77 -10.72 -17.74 -14.34
C PHE A 77 -9.60 -18.14 -13.35
N LEU A 78 -8.81 -17.18 -12.88
CA LEU A 78 -7.71 -17.45 -11.94
C LEU A 78 -8.22 -18.03 -10.61
N THR A 79 -9.33 -17.50 -10.10
CA THR A 79 -9.97 -18.02 -8.88
C THR A 79 -10.41 -19.47 -9.06
N ASN A 80 -11.05 -19.79 -10.19
CA ASN A 80 -11.48 -21.16 -10.48
C ASN A 80 -10.30 -22.10 -10.75
N ALA A 81 -9.23 -21.63 -11.40
CA ALA A 81 -8.00 -22.39 -11.57
C ALA A 81 -7.33 -22.72 -10.23
N LEU A 82 -7.26 -21.76 -9.30
CA LEU A 82 -6.72 -21.99 -7.96
C LEU A 82 -7.57 -23.00 -7.19
N ARG A 83 -8.90 -22.87 -7.21
CA ARG A 83 -9.81 -23.84 -6.59
C ARG A 83 -9.64 -25.24 -7.18
N PHE A 84 -9.47 -25.34 -8.50
CA PHE A 84 -9.20 -26.61 -9.17
C PHE A 84 -7.88 -27.23 -8.70
N ILE A 85 -6.79 -26.44 -8.63
CA ILE A 85 -5.49 -26.90 -8.12
C ILE A 85 -5.62 -27.42 -6.68
N VAL A 86 -6.28 -26.64 -5.80
CA VAL A 86 -6.55 -27.06 -4.42
C VAL A 86 -7.35 -28.36 -4.38
N GLY A 87 -8.39 -28.49 -5.21
CA GLY A 87 -9.18 -29.72 -5.31
C GLY A 87 -8.35 -30.93 -5.75
N VAL A 88 -7.42 -30.74 -6.69
CA VAL A 88 -6.46 -31.78 -7.10
C VAL A 88 -5.51 -32.15 -5.95
N GLU A 89 -4.99 -31.19 -5.19
CA GLU A 89 -4.15 -31.46 -4.03
C GLU A 89 -4.90 -32.24 -2.94
N VAL A 90 -6.15 -31.86 -2.63
CA VAL A 90 -7.01 -32.58 -1.69
C VAL A 90 -7.28 -34.00 -2.17
N PHE A 91 -7.62 -34.17 -3.47
CA PHE A 91 -7.78 -35.48 -4.08
C PHE A 91 -6.52 -36.33 -3.90
N LEU A 92 -5.34 -35.81 -4.23
CA LEU A 92 -4.08 -36.54 -4.15
C LEU A 92 -3.74 -36.89 -2.69
N ALA A 93 -3.89 -35.97 -1.75
CA ALA A 93 -3.63 -36.21 -0.34
C ALA A 93 -4.51 -37.35 0.20
N VAL A 94 -5.82 -37.32 -0.08
CA VAL A 94 -6.75 -38.36 0.40
C VAL A 94 -6.57 -39.68 -0.35
N ALA A 95 -6.31 -39.63 -1.66
CA ALA A 95 -6.01 -40.82 -2.46
C ALA A 95 -4.74 -41.52 -1.98
N ILE A 96 -3.67 -40.77 -1.69
CA ILE A 96 -2.43 -41.32 -1.11
C ILE A 96 -2.71 -41.88 0.27
N LEU A 97 -3.47 -41.18 1.12
CA LEU A 97 -3.79 -41.65 2.47
C LEU A 97 -4.56 -42.97 2.47
N LEU A 98 -5.58 -43.12 1.61
CA LEU A 98 -6.52 -44.25 1.66
C LEU A 98 -6.19 -45.40 0.70
N SER A 99 -5.36 -45.18 -0.33
CA SER A 99 -5.13 -46.17 -1.39
C SER A 99 -3.81 -46.92 -1.25
N ALA A 100 -3.87 -48.18 -0.80
CA ALA A 100 -2.67 -49.02 -0.73
C ALA A 100 -2.04 -49.35 -2.11
N ARG A 101 -2.85 -49.36 -3.18
CA ARG A 101 -2.41 -49.72 -4.54
C ARG A 101 -1.77 -48.52 -5.27
N TYR A 102 -2.37 -47.34 -5.16
CA TYR A 102 -2.00 -46.19 -5.97
C TYR A 102 -1.12 -45.18 -5.23
N ALA A 103 -1.07 -45.20 -3.88
CA ALA A 103 -0.35 -44.21 -3.09
C ALA A 103 1.09 -43.99 -3.53
N ARG A 104 1.86 -45.05 -3.77
CA ARG A 104 3.25 -44.93 -4.18
C ARG A 104 3.39 -44.22 -5.54
N PHE A 105 2.57 -44.60 -6.52
CA PHE A 105 2.64 -44.02 -7.86
C PHE A 105 2.24 -42.55 -7.83
N LEU A 106 1.13 -42.22 -7.15
CA LEU A 106 0.64 -40.85 -7.01
C LEU A 106 1.65 -39.98 -6.26
N ALA A 107 2.22 -40.46 -5.14
CA ALA A 107 3.22 -39.75 -4.37
C ALA A 107 4.50 -39.48 -5.17
N ILE A 108 5.03 -40.48 -5.90
CA ILE A 108 6.19 -40.28 -6.77
C ILE A 108 5.87 -39.25 -7.85
N GLY A 109 4.71 -39.34 -8.50
CA GLY A 109 4.32 -38.40 -9.55
C GLY A 109 4.26 -36.96 -9.06
N ILE A 110 3.53 -36.71 -7.96
CA ILE A 110 3.33 -35.35 -7.45
C ILE A 110 4.59 -34.77 -6.82
N LEU A 111 5.34 -35.55 -6.02
CA LEU A 111 6.58 -35.06 -5.40
C LEU A 111 7.67 -34.80 -6.45
N SER A 112 7.77 -35.64 -7.50
CA SER A 112 8.66 -35.35 -8.63
C SER A 112 8.28 -34.04 -9.32
N LEU A 113 6.98 -33.79 -9.54
CA LEU A 113 6.50 -32.56 -10.14
C LEU A 113 6.87 -31.35 -9.26
N PHE A 114 6.64 -31.42 -7.95
CA PHE A 114 7.01 -30.36 -7.01
C PHE A 114 8.52 -30.10 -6.99
N CYS A 115 9.35 -31.14 -6.91
CA CYS A 115 10.79 -31.02 -6.99
C CYS A 115 11.25 -30.32 -8.28
N VAL A 116 10.68 -30.67 -9.43
CA VAL A 116 11.04 -30.05 -10.72
C VAL A 116 10.64 -28.58 -10.76
N ILE A 117 9.43 -28.24 -10.32
CA ILE A 117 8.95 -26.85 -10.30
C ILE A 117 9.80 -26.01 -9.34
N LEU A 118 10.15 -26.54 -8.17
CA LEU A 118 11.02 -25.85 -7.21
C LEU A 118 12.43 -25.65 -7.75
N LEU A 119 13.02 -26.66 -8.40
CA LEU A 119 14.33 -26.52 -9.05
C LEU A 119 14.32 -25.46 -10.14
N TYR A 120 13.26 -25.42 -10.97
CA TYR A 120 13.11 -24.39 -11.98
C TYR A 120 13.01 -23.00 -11.36
N ALA A 121 12.16 -22.82 -10.34
CA ALA A 121 11.99 -21.53 -9.65
C ALA A 121 13.30 -21.06 -9.00
N MET A 122 13.98 -21.95 -8.26
CA MET A 122 15.29 -21.65 -7.67
C MET A 122 16.34 -21.33 -8.73
N GLY A 123 16.33 -22.03 -9.86
CA GLY A 123 17.22 -21.74 -10.99
C GLY A 123 16.99 -20.34 -11.57
N GLU A 124 15.73 -19.94 -11.71
CA GLU A 124 15.39 -18.60 -12.20
C GLU A 124 15.85 -17.50 -11.23
N THR A 125 15.59 -17.66 -9.93
CA THR A 125 16.08 -16.74 -8.89
C THR A 125 17.61 -16.73 -8.85
N ALA A 126 18.27 -17.87 -9.02
CA ALA A 126 19.73 -17.93 -9.03
C ALA A 126 20.36 -17.13 -10.18
N VAL A 127 19.69 -17.10 -11.33
CA VAL A 127 20.12 -16.33 -12.50
C VAL A 127 19.87 -14.83 -12.32
N LYS A 128 18.77 -14.45 -11.67
CA LYS A 128 18.38 -13.04 -11.49
C LYS A 128 19.08 -12.38 -10.29
N ASP A 129 19.01 -13.03 -9.14
CA ASP A 129 19.35 -12.45 -7.84
C ASP A 129 20.56 -13.14 -7.17
N GLY A 130 21.11 -14.15 -7.85
CA GLY A 130 22.26 -14.91 -7.39
C GLY A 130 21.92 -16.15 -6.54
N PRO A 131 22.91 -17.01 -6.30
CA PRO A 131 22.68 -18.34 -5.70
C PRO A 131 22.24 -18.29 -4.23
N ALA A 132 22.62 -17.25 -3.49
CA ALA A 132 22.20 -17.09 -2.10
C ALA A 132 20.69 -16.80 -1.99
N ALA A 133 20.20 -15.86 -2.81
CA ALA A 133 18.78 -15.53 -2.90
C ALA A 133 17.94 -16.74 -3.32
N ALA A 134 18.44 -17.59 -4.21
CA ALA A 134 17.76 -18.83 -4.59
C ALA A 134 17.57 -19.83 -3.43
N LEU A 135 18.45 -19.81 -2.42
CA LEU A 135 18.38 -20.72 -1.28
C LEU A 135 17.52 -20.17 -0.15
N THR A 136 17.57 -18.85 0.08
CA THR A 136 16.87 -18.18 1.19
C THR A 136 15.52 -17.60 0.78
N GLY A 137 15.28 -17.38 -0.51
CA GLY A 137 14.06 -16.81 -1.03
C GLY A 137 12.84 -17.69 -0.76
N SER A 138 11.69 -17.06 -0.53
CA SER A 138 10.40 -17.75 -0.52
C SER A 138 10.05 -18.17 -1.94
N CYS A 139 9.66 -19.43 -2.13
CA CYS A 139 9.20 -19.94 -3.43
C CYS A 139 7.73 -19.61 -3.72
N GLY A 140 7.08 -18.79 -2.88
CA GLY A 140 5.67 -18.43 -2.99
C GLY A 140 4.70 -19.52 -2.50
N CYS A 141 5.07 -20.80 -2.52
CA CYS A 141 4.17 -21.95 -2.29
C CYS A 141 3.34 -21.94 -0.98
N PHE A 142 3.77 -21.18 0.03
CA PHE A 142 3.12 -21.04 1.33
C PHE A 142 3.01 -19.57 1.79
N GLY A 143 3.14 -18.62 0.87
CA GLY A 143 2.92 -17.19 1.11
C GLY A 143 4.09 -16.48 1.78
N GLU A 144 3.82 -15.31 2.34
CA GLU A 144 4.82 -14.46 3.01
C GLU A 144 5.48 -15.15 4.20
N LYS A 145 4.79 -16.12 4.83
CA LYS A 145 5.32 -16.93 5.95
C LYS A 145 5.85 -18.29 5.50
N GLY A 146 6.05 -18.47 4.20
CA GLY A 146 6.53 -19.73 3.63
C GLY A 146 7.95 -20.07 4.09
N LEU A 147 8.24 -21.38 4.15
CA LEU A 147 9.61 -21.86 4.35
C LEU A 147 10.50 -21.42 3.15
N PRO A 148 11.83 -21.28 3.36
CA PRO A 148 12.74 -21.06 2.25
C PRO A 148 12.61 -22.14 1.18
N ALA A 149 12.78 -21.77 -0.10
CA ALA A 149 12.64 -22.67 -1.25
C ALA A 149 13.51 -23.94 -1.10
N SER A 150 14.73 -23.77 -0.59
CA SER A 150 15.67 -24.87 -0.33
C SER A 150 15.15 -25.88 0.70
N VAL A 151 14.47 -25.41 1.75
CA VAL A 151 13.89 -26.26 2.81
C VAL A 151 12.73 -27.07 2.24
N MET A 152 11.84 -26.44 1.46
CA MET A 152 10.74 -27.16 0.82
C MET A 152 11.25 -28.22 -0.15
N PHE A 153 12.22 -27.86 -0.99
CA PHE A 153 12.84 -28.80 -1.92
C PHE A 153 13.47 -29.98 -1.17
N ALA A 154 14.15 -29.74 -0.05
CA ALA A 154 14.73 -30.80 0.76
C ALA A 154 13.66 -31.74 1.35
N VAL A 155 12.54 -31.20 1.84
CA VAL A 155 11.42 -32.00 2.35
C VAL A 155 10.81 -32.85 1.23
N ASP A 156 10.51 -32.24 0.07
CA ASP A 156 9.95 -32.94 -1.09
C ASP A 156 10.90 -34.04 -1.60
N ALA A 157 12.18 -33.74 -1.73
CA ALA A 157 13.19 -34.69 -2.19
C ALA A 157 13.36 -35.85 -1.20
N ALA A 158 13.32 -35.59 0.11
CA ALA A 158 13.39 -36.62 1.13
C ALA A 158 12.16 -37.53 1.11
N LEU A 159 10.96 -36.97 0.98
CA LEU A 159 9.71 -37.72 0.85
C LEU A 159 9.69 -38.53 -0.45
N LEU A 160 10.18 -37.96 -1.56
CA LEU A 160 10.30 -38.63 -2.84
C LEU A 160 11.28 -39.81 -2.78
N ALA A 161 12.46 -39.59 -2.20
CA ALA A 161 13.45 -40.64 -1.98
C ALA A 161 12.87 -41.78 -1.11
N SER A 162 12.15 -41.45 -0.04
CA SER A 162 11.45 -42.43 0.79
C SER A 162 10.45 -43.26 -0.02
N ALA A 163 9.62 -42.62 -0.86
CA ALA A 163 8.66 -43.30 -1.72
C ALA A 163 9.32 -44.20 -2.79
N ILE A 164 10.49 -43.84 -3.29
CA ILE A 164 11.25 -44.62 -4.28
C ILE A 164 11.95 -45.82 -3.63
N PHE A 165 12.67 -45.60 -2.52
CA PHE A 165 13.61 -46.58 -1.97
C PHE A 165 13.06 -47.40 -0.80
N LEU A 166 12.22 -46.85 0.06
CA LEU A 166 11.76 -47.52 1.29
C LEU A 166 10.43 -48.25 1.11
N VAL A 167 9.61 -47.83 0.15
CA VAL A 167 8.28 -48.42 -0.08
C VAL A 167 8.38 -49.65 -1.01
N PRO A 168 7.79 -50.81 -0.65
CA PRO A 168 7.79 -52.00 -1.50
C PRO A 168 7.01 -51.79 -2.82
N LYS A 169 7.44 -52.46 -3.90
CA LYS A 169 6.78 -52.42 -5.22
C LYS A 169 5.55 -53.34 -5.24
N GLY A 170 4.53 -52.96 -6.02
CA GLY A 170 3.47 -53.88 -6.47
C GLY A 170 2.47 -54.34 -5.41
N ARG A 171 1.77 -53.41 -4.75
CA ARG A 171 0.67 -53.74 -3.84
C ARG A 171 -0.65 -53.95 -4.59
N LYS A 172 -1.32 -55.07 -4.31
CA LYS A 172 -2.68 -55.32 -4.76
C LYS A 172 -3.65 -54.64 -3.81
N GLY A 173 -4.64 -53.93 -4.35
CA GLY A 173 -5.69 -53.27 -3.60
C GLY A 173 -6.85 -52.88 -4.52
N PRO A 174 -8.05 -52.66 -3.96
CA PRO A 174 -9.22 -52.25 -4.73
C PRO A 174 -9.05 -50.81 -5.26
N PHE A 175 -9.75 -50.48 -6.35
CA PHE A 175 -9.83 -49.11 -6.91
C PHE A 175 -10.76 -48.19 -6.09
N LEU A 176 -11.66 -48.79 -5.30
CA LEU A 176 -12.69 -48.11 -4.53
C LEU A 176 -12.27 -46.85 -3.74
N PRO A 177 -11.08 -46.77 -3.08
CA PRO A 177 -10.70 -45.57 -2.30
C PRO A 177 -10.45 -44.31 -3.14
N LEU A 178 -10.34 -44.40 -4.47
CA LEU A 178 -10.14 -43.21 -5.32
C LEU A 178 -11.43 -42.41 -5.55
N ILE A 179 -12.58 -43.07 -5.52
CA ILE A 179 -13.89 -42.42 -5.72
C ILE A 179 -14.18 -41.38 -4.61
N PRO A 180 -14.12 -41.70 -3.31
CA PRO A 180 -14.41 -40.70 -2.27
C PRO A 180 -13.38 -39.56 -2.27
N ALA A 181 -12.12 -39.85 -2.59
CA ALA A 181 -11.10 -38.82 -2.74
C ALA A 181 -11.45 -37.86 -3.89
N ALA A 182 -11.90 -38.39 -5.04
CA ALA A 182 -12.26 -37.58 -6.20
C ALA A 182 -13.48 -36.71 -5.93
N VAL A 183 -14.51 -37.29 -5.29
CA VAL A 183 -15.71 -36.55 -4.87
C VAL A 183 -15.33 -35.40 -3.93
N LEU A 184 -14.46 -35.65 -2.94
CA LEU A 184 -14.01 -34.61 -2.02
C LEU A 184 -13.20 -33.52 -2.73
N GLY A 185 -12.27 -33.90 -3.61
CA GLY A 185 -11.48 -32.94 -4.39
C GLY A 185 -12.36 -32.03 -5.26
N VAL A 186 -13.35 -32.60 -5.96
CA VAL A 186 -14.34 -31.83 -6.74
C VAL A 186 -15.19 -30.94 -5.84
N ALA A 187 -15.64 -31.46 -4.69
CA ALA A 187 -16.43 -30.67 -3.75
C ALA A 187 -15.65 -29.44 -3.25
N VAL A 188 -14.36 -29.58 -2.91
CA VAL A 188 -13.51 -28.44 -2.53
C VAL A 188 -13.32 -27.47 -3.70
N ALA A 189 -13.07 -27.97 -4.92
CA ALA A 189 -12.89 -27.13 -6.10
C ALA A 189 -14.14 -26.30 -6.45
N VAL A 190 -15.34 -26.80 -6.17
CA VAL A 190 -16.60 -26.11 -6.50
C VAL A 190 -17.13 -25.27 -5.33
N LEU A 191 -16.98 -25.73 -4.09
CA LEU A 191 -17.64 -25.14 -2.92
C LEU A 191 -16.74 -24.22 -2.08
N ALA A 192 -15.44 -24.12 -2.37
CA ALA A 192 -14.56 -23.21 -1.63
C ALA A 192 -15.02 -21.74 -1.79
N PRO A 193 -15.45 -21.06 -0.71
CA PRO A 193 -16.01 -19.71 -0.80
C PRO A 193 -14.95 -18.71 -1.28
N SER A 194 -15.37 -17.67 -2.00
CA SER A 194 -14.50 -16.52 -2.27
C SER A 194 -14.28 -15.74 -0.97
N ARG A 195 -13.09 -15.18 -0.78
CA ARG A 195 -12.85 -14.20 0.28
C ARG A 195 -13.25 -12.81 -0.18
N THR A 196 -13.94 -12.09 0.68
CA THR A 196 -14.11 -10.64 0.60
C THR A 196 -13.25 -10.02 1.69
N VAL A 197 -12.53 -8.95 1.38
CA VAL A 197 -11.75 -8.20 2.37
C VAL A 197 -12.61 -7.03 2.85
N THR A 198 -12.64 -6.80 4.16
CA THR A 198 -13.27 -5.60 4.73
C THR A 198 -12.21 -4.52 4.83
N ILE A 199 -12.42 -3.39 4.16
CA ILE A 199 -11.54 -2.21 4.26
C ILE A 199 -12.11 -1.28 5.33
N ASP A 200 -11.24 -0.65 6.11
CA ASP A 200 -11.63 0.45 7.00
C ASP A 200 -12.16 1.63 6.16
N PRO A 201 -13.46 1.98 6.26
CA PRO A 201 -14.04 3.07 5.48
C PRO A 201 -13.42 4.44 5.81
N ASN A 202 -12.76 4.57 6.97
CA ASN A 202 -12.08 5.82 7.36
C ASN A 202 -10.70 6.00 6.68
N ALA A 203 -10.24 5.00 5.91
CA ALA A 203 -8.99 5.10 5.18
C ALA A 203 -9.04 6.08 3.99
N VAL A 204 -10.23 6.48 3.53
CA VAL A 204 -10.40 7.54 2.52
C VAL A 204 -10.84 8.82 3.19
N VAL A 205 -10.02 9.84 3.05
CA VAL A 205 -10.38 11.22 3.39
C VAL A 205 -10.47 11.97 2.08
N ILE A 206 -11.68 12.30 1.65
CA ILE A 206 -11.83 13.28 0.55
C ILE A 206 -11.35 14.59 1.14
N GLU A 207 -10.40 15.26 0.48
CA GLU A 207 -9.91 16.56 0.91
C GLU A 207 -11.12 17.49 1.05
N ASP A 208 -11.47 17.87 2.29
CA ASP A 208 -12.43 18.94 2.55
C ASP A 208 -11.63 20.15 3.00
N ASP A 209 -11.77 21.28 2.29
CA ASP A 209 -11.14 22.56 2.65
C ASP A 209 -11.84 23.18 3.88
N SER A 210 -12.93 22.58 4.35
CA SER A 210 -13.52 22.94 5.63
C SER A 210 -12.70 22.37 6.77
N TRP A 211 -12.32 23.22 7.70
CA TRP A 211 -11.75 22.80 8.98
C TRP A 211 -12.64 21.72 9.62
N PRO A 212 -12.07 20.61 10.13
CA PRO A 212 -12.88 19.50 10.65
C PRO A 212 -13.86 19.96 11.75
N ASP A 213 -15.01 19.29 11.84
CA ASP A 213 -15.94 19.51 12.95
C ASP A 213 -15.24 19.33 14.31
N ALA A 214 -15.79 19.97 15.35
CA ALA A 214 -15.29 19.74 16.70
C ALA A 214 -15.43 18.25 17.05
N PRO A 215 -14.43 17.63 17.70
CA PRO A 215 -14.49 16.20 18.00
C PRO A 215 -15.65 15.92 18.97
N ALA A 216 -16.34 14.80 18.75
CA ALA A 216 -17.46 14.40 19.62
C ALA A 216 -17.00 14.12 21.06
N ALA A 217 -15.73 13.78 21.25
CA ALA A 217 -15.08 13.61 22.54
C ALA A 217 -13.67 14.21 22.50
N TYR A 218 -13.29 14.92 23.56
CA TYR A 218 -11.96 15.49 23.72
C TYR A 218 -11.06 14.54 24.51
N GLU A 219 -9.77 14.51 24.17
CA GLU A 219 -8.78 13.75 24.94
C GLU A 219 -8.62 14.39 26.33
N PRO A 220 -8.37 13.59 27.38
CA PRO A 220 -8.17 14.13 28.72
C PRO A 220 -6.87 14.93 28.84
N ILE A 221 -5.86 14.64 28.01
CA ILE A 221 -4.54 15.27 28.04
C ILE A 221 -4.11 15.53 26.60
N TYR A 222 -3.70 16.76 26.29
CA TYR A 222 -3.12 17.12 25.01
C TYR A 222 -1.63 17.45 25.17
N LEU A 223 -0.77 16.69 24.48
CA LEU A 223 0.68 16.88 24.46
C LEU A 223 1.19 16.93 23.01
N PRO A 224 1.64 18.10 22.51
CA PRO A 224 2.15 18.21 21.14
C PRO A 224 3.43 17.40 20.92
N ARG A 225 3.51 16.71 19.78
CA ARG A 225 4.71 16.00 19.33
C ARG A 225 5.63 16.94 18.57
N TRP A 226 6.35 17.79 19.31
CA TRP A 226 7.10 18.93 18.74
C TRP A 226 8.01 18.61 17.54
N LYS A 227 8.66 17.43 17.52
CA LYS A 227 9.57 17.03 16.45
C LYS A 227 8.86 16.71 15.14
N GLU A 228 7.59 16.34 15.20
CA GLU A 228 6.76 15.92 14.07
C GLU A 228 5.87 17.08 13.54
N LEU A 229 5.87 18.24 14.21
CA LEU A 229 4.99 19.34 13.86
C LEU A 229 5.39 20.02 12.55
N VAL A 230 6.68 20.33 12.37
CA VAL A 230 7.14 21.03 11.16
C VAL A 230 6.95 20.12 9.94
N GLY A 231 6.27 20.62 8.92
CA GLY A 231 5.86 19.87 7.73
C GLY A 231 4.47 19.21 7.84
N SER A 232 3.87 19.18 9.03
CA SER A 232 2.51 18.66 9.22
C SER A 232 1.45 19.75 9.05
N GLN A 233 0.23 19.35 8.69
CA GLN A 233 -0.94 20.23 8.65
C GLN A 233 -1.44 20.55 10.06
N LEU A 234 -1.80 21.80 10.32
CA LEU A 234 -2.32 22.20 11.64
C LEU A 234 -3.62 21.47 11.97
N ARG A 235 -4.52 21.32 11.00
CA ARG A 235 -5.83 20.66 11.19
C ARG A 235 -5.75 19.19 11.60
N ASP A 236 -4.60 18.55 11.34
CA ASP A 236 -4.36 17.14 11.64
C ASP A 236 -3.88 16.93 13.08
N GLN A 237 -3.56 18.01 13.78
CA GLN A 237 -3.09 17.96 15.15
C GLN A 237 -4.29 17.78 16.10
N PRO A 238 -4.32 16.71 16.93
CA PRO A 238 -5.44 16.47 17.84
C PRO A 238 -5.72 17.65 18.77
N TRP A 239 -4.67 18.36 19.20
CA TRP A 239 -4.80 19.55 20.04
C TRP A 239 -5.35 20.76 19.26
N ALA A 240 -5.09 20.91 17.96
CA ALA A 240 -5.63 22.01 17.15
C ALA A 240 -7.13 21.83 16.91
N LEU A 241 -7.60 20.59 16.82
CA LEU A 241 -9.04 20.28 16.82
C LEU A 241 -9.73 20.74 18.10
N ALA A 242 -8.98 20.91 19.20
CA ALA A 242 -9.50 21.43 20.46
C ALA A 242 -9.69 22.95 20.52
N ILE A 243 -9.34 23.71 19.47
CA ILE A 243 -9.58 25.16 19.41
C ILE A 243 -11.08 25.41 19.26
N ASN A 244 -11.66 26.25 20.12
CA ASN A 244 -13.09 26.59 20.08
C ASN A 244 -13.49 27.18 18.72
N ARG A 245 -14.64 26.73 18.22
CA ARG A 245 -15.21 27.12 16.94
C ARG A 245 -15.93 28.48 17.04
N PRO A 246 -16.07 29.22 15.91
CA PRO A 246 -15.57 28.88 14.56
C PRO A 246 -14.08 29.17 14.41
N VAL A 247 -13.33 28.29 13.75
CA VAL A 247 -11.94 28.60 13.36
C VAL A 247 -11.97 29.71 12.29
N PRO A 248 -11.02 30.65 12.29
CA PRO A 248 -10.96 31.69 11.27
C PRO A 248 -11.04 31.16 9.84
N GLU A 249 -11.82 31.85 8.99
CA GLU A 249 -11.88 31.53 7.57
C GLU A 249 -10.51 31.76 6.91
N GLY A 250 -10.06 30.77 6.15
CA GLY A 250 -8.77 30.80 5.46
C GLY A 250 -7.56 30.56 6.37
N LEU A 251 -7.71 29.94 7.57
CA LEU A 251 -6.56 29.51 8.37
C LEU A 251 -5.62 28.55 7.59
N GLU A 252 -6.18 27.85 6.61
CA GLU A 252 -5.47 26.93 5.71
C GLU A 252 -4.98 27.60 4.42
N VAL A 253 -5.10 28.93 4.28
CA VAL A 253 -4.70 29.67 3.07
C VAL A 253 -3.81 30.85 3.42
N GLY A 254 -2.65 30.94 2.76
CA GLY A 254 -1.69 32.02 2.95
C GLY A 254 -0.84 31.87 4.22
N GLU A 255 -0.26 32.98 4.68
CA GLU A 255 0.62 33.00 5.84
C GLU A 255 -0.12 33.39 7.12
N TRP A 256 0.04 32.56 8.14
CA TRP A 256 -0.50 32.80 9.48
C TRP A 256 0.55 32.64 10.56
N ILE A 257 0.36 33.36 11.65
CA ILE A 257 1.05 33.10 12.91
C ILE A 257 -0.01 32.68 13.94
N VAL A 258 0.11 31.47 14.48
CA VAL A 258 -0.76 31.01 15.57
C VAL A 258 0.03 31.05 16.86
N THR A 259 -0.47 31.80 17.84
CA THR A 259 0.18 32.01 19.13
C THR A 259 -0.66 31.39 20.24
N PHE A 260 0.01 30.77 21.22
CA PHE A 260 -0.64 30.08 22.34
C PHE A 260 -0.18 30.70 23.64
N SER A 261 -1.12 31.19 24.44
CA SER A 261 -0.80 31.84 25.71
C SER A 261 -1.82 31.57 26.80
N ARG A 262 -1.35 31.58 28.06
CA ARG A 262 -2.24 31.63 29.22
C ARG A 262 -2.57 33.08 29.57
N PRO A 263 -3.80 33.38 30.02
CA PRO A 263 -4.20 34.74 30.35
C PRO A 263 -3.46 35.33 31.54
N ASP A 264 -2.93 34.51 32.44
CA ASP A 264 -2.25 34.89 33.68
C ASP A 264 -0.72 34.75 33.63
N CYS A 265 -0.15 34.70 32.43
CA CYS A 265 1.26 34.42 32.19
C CYS A 265 2.03 35.72 31.90
N ASP A 266 2.89 36.15 32.83
CA ASP A 266 3.70 37.38 32.69
C ASP A 266 4.61 37.33 31.45
N ARG A 267 5.28 36.19 31.22
CA ARG A 267 6.13 35.98 30.04
C ARG A 267 5.33 36.07 28.74
N CYS A 268 4.09 35.60 28.75
CA CYS A 268 3.18 35.72 27.63
C CYS A 268 2.84 37.18 27.37
N GLN A 269 2.49 37.96 28.40
CA GLN A 269 2.26 39.40 28.25
C GLN A 269 3.46 40.13 27.63
N GLU A 270 4.68 39.83 28.08
CA GLU A 270 5.89 40.40 27.52
C GLU A 270 6.06 40.04 26.04
N PHE A 271 5.90 38.77 25.68
CA PHE A 271 5.94 38.31 24.28
C PHE A 271 4.94 39.07 23.38
N TYR A 272 3.70 39.26 23.84
CA TYR A 272 2.69 40.04 23.10
C TYR A 272 3.04 41.52 22.98
N ARG A 273 3.53 42.16 24.06
CA ARG A 273 3.95 43.57 24.01
C ARG A 273 5.10 43.79 23.03
N THR A 274 6.05 42.86 22.98
CA THR A 274 7.24 42.99 22.14
C THR A 274 6.94 42.76 20.66
N HIS A 275 6.14 41.74 20.33
CA HIS A 275 6.00 41.28 18.95
C HIS A 275 4.64 41.56 18.28
N PHE A 276 3.60 41.82 19.08
CA PHE A 276 2.22 41.89 18.61
C PHE A 276 1.46 43.15 19.07
N ALA A 277 2.13 44.09 19.74
CA ALA A 277 1.54 45.36 20.15
C ALA A 277 1.22 46.30 18.97
N SER A 278 1.82 46.05 17.80
CA SER A 278 1.57 46.77 16.56
C SER A 278 1.02 45.81 15.50
N PRO A 279 0.26 46.29 14.49
CA PRO A 279 -0.25 45.47 13.42
C PRO A 279 0.87 44.75 12.67
N ARG A 280 0.60 43.51 12.28
CA ARG A 280 1.53 42.68 11.50
C ARG A 280 1.00 42.47 10.08
N PRO A 281 1.90 42.28 9.11
CA PRO A 281 1.49 41.92 7.74
C PRO A 281 0.90 40.50 7.68
N GLU A 282 1.33 39.60 8.56
CA GLU A 282 0.77 38.25 8.68
C GLU A 282 -0.58 38.26 9.43
N ARG A 283 -1.48 37.33 9.06
CA ARG A 283 -2.70 37.11 9.86
C ARG A 283 -2.33 36.39 11.16
N ILE A 284 -2.91 36.82 12.27
CA ILE A 284 -2.58 36.28 13.59
C ILE A 284 -3.80 35.63 14.22
N LEU A 285 -3.66 34.37 14.62
CA LEU A 285 -4.63 33.67 15.46
C LEU A 285 -4.04 33.49 16.86
N LYS A 286 -4.60 34.21 17.83
CA LYS A 286 -4.28 34.09 19.25
C LYS A 286 -5.18 33.05 19.91
N VAL A 287 -4.61 31.95 20.38
CA VAL A 287 -5.30 30.86 21.08
C VAL A 287 -4.97 30.92 22.57
N SER A 288 -5.98 31.17 23.39
CA SER A 288 -5.85 31.19 24.85
C SER A 288 -5.92 29.77 25.41
N VAL A 289 -4.91 29.38 26.19
CA VAL A 289 -4.93 28.15 27.00
C VAL A 289 -5.64 28.46 28.31
N PRO A 290 -6.72 27.74 28.67
CA PRO A 290 -7.43 27.96 29.92
C PRO A 290 -6.49 27.93 31.13
N SER A 291 -6.59 28.93 32.01
CA SER A 291 -5.81 29.02 33.25
C SER A 291 -6.56 28.37 34.42
N SER A 292 -5.81 27.87 35.41
CA SER A 292 -6.32 27.31 36.66
C SER A 292 -6.60 28.32 37.78
N GLY A 293 -6.44 29.64 37.55
CA GLY A 293 -6.96 30.63 38.50
C GLY A 293 -6.18 31.94 38.70
N GLY A 294 -5.19 32.27 37.87
CA GLY A 294 -4.52 33.57 37.94
C GLY A 294 -5.37 34.73 37.41
N LYS A 295 -5.04 35.96 37.83
CA LYS A 295 -5.70 37.17 37.32
C LYS A 295 -5.31 37.39 35.85
N PRO A 296 -6.26 37.59 34.92
CA PRO A 296 -5.94 37.88 33.53
C PRO A 296 -5.08 39.15 33.39
N LEU A 297 -4.03 39.05 32.59
CA LEU A 297 -3.11 40.11 32.23
C LEU A 297 -3.46 40.65 30.84
N PRO A 298 -3.32 41.97 30.59
CA PRO A 298 -3.52 42.53 29.26
C PRO A 298 -2.44 42.04 28.30
N MET A 299 -2.85 41.38 27.22
CA MET A 299 -1.98 40.87 26.15
C MET A 299 -2.37 41.55 24.82
N PRO A 300 -1.80 42.72 24.51
CA PRO A 300 -2.16 43.49 23.31
C PRO A 300 -1.86 42.69 22.04
N CYS A 301 -2.78 42.68 21.09
CA CYS A 301 -2.64 41.97 19.82
C CYS A 301 -3.51 42.70 18.78
N GLU A 302 -2.95 43.68 18.09
CA GLU A 302 -3.70 44.49 17.15
C GLU A 302 -3.96 43.72 15.84
N GLY A 303 -5.22 43.62 15.43
CA GLY A 303 -5.62 42.86 14.22
C GLY A 303 -5.68 41.34 14.40
N CYS A 304 -5.54 40.83 15.62
CA CYS A 304 -5.55 39.39 15.87
C CYS A 304 -6.96 38.82 15.99
N GLU A 305 -7.15 37.64 15.41
CA GLU A 305 -8.32 36.80 15.69
C GLU A 305 -8.07 36.05 16.99
N VAL A 306 -9.02 36.08 17.93
CA VAL A 306 -8.85 35.49 19.26
C VAL A 306 -9.75 34.27 19.41
N ARG A 307 -9.15 33.17 19.86
CA ARG A 307 -9.82 31.93 20.24
C ARG A 307 -9.27 31.43 21.57
N GLU A 308 -9.87 30.36 22.06
CA GLU A 308 -9.43 29.65 23.25
C GLU A 308 -9.52 28.14 22.97
N PHE A 309 -8.77 27.34 23.72
CA PHE A 309 -9.03 25.91 23.72
C PHE A 309 -10.35 25.58 24.42
N TYR A 310 -10.94 24.47 24.00
CA TYR A 310 -12.20 23.97 24.54
C TYR A 310 -12.18 23.89 26.06
N THR A 311 -13.17 24.54 26.67
CA THR A 311 -13.50 24.42 28.08
C THR A 311 -14.95 23.95 28.17
N PRO A 312 -15.24 22.87 28.90
CA PRO A 312 -16.61 22.43 29.07
C PRO A 312 -17.49 23.55 29.63
N PRO A 313 -18.75 23.67 29.18
CA PRO A 313 -19.68 24.65 29.73
C PRO A 313 -19.78 24.51 31.25
N ALA A 314 -19.83 25.65 31.95
CA ALA A 314 -20.00 25.66 33.40
C ALA A 314 -21.26 24.87 33.80
N GLY A 315 -21.12 23.94 34.74
CA GLY A 315 -22.23 23.09 35.20
C GLY A 315 -22.47 21.80 34.40
N SER A 316 -21.72 21.55 33.32
CA SER A 316 -21.84 20.31 32.53
C SER A 316 -21.36 19.05 33.27
N GLY A 317 -20.59 19.19 34.36
CA GLY A 317 -19.97 18.09 35.07
C GLY A 317 -18.78 17.45 34.34
N ALA A 318 -18.51 17.84 33.09
CA ALA A 318 -17.35 17.38 32.33
C ALA A 318 -16.08 18.08 32.80
N ARG A 319 -14.98 17.33 32.90
CA ARG A 319 -13.66 17.85 33.25
C ARG A 319 -12.99 18.45 32.01
N ALA A 320 -12.40 19.63 32.14
CA ALA A 320 -11.64 20.25 31.06
C ALA A 320 -10.39 19.40 30.74
N PRO A 321 -10.02 19.27 29.45
CA PRO A 321 -8.75 18.66 29.07
C PRO A 321 -7.55 19.36 29.73
N GLU A 322 -6.52 18.59 30.02
CA GLU A 322 -5.24 19.11 30.49
C GLU A 322 -4.32 19.39 29.30
N TYR A 323 -4.07 20.68 29.05
CA TYR A 323 -3.21 21.13 27.96
C TYR A 323 -1.76 21.23 28.45
N MET A 324 -0.97 20.17 28.24
CA MET A 324 0.42 20.09 28.70
C MET A 324 1.37 20.81 27.74
N MET A 325 1.21 22.12 27.63
CA MET A 325 1.98 22.98 26.73
C MET A 325 2.61 24.15 27.49
N GLN A 326 3.92 24.34 27.32
CA GLN A 326 4.62 25.49 27.91
C GLN A 326 4.25 26.76 27.12
N THR A 327 3.62 27.72 27.78
CA THR A 327 3.27 29.02 27.19
C THR A 327 4.24 30.12 27.65
N PRO A 328 4.55 31.12 26.80
CA PRO A 328 4.06 31.28 25.43
C PRO A 328 4.80 30.36 24.43
N TRP A 329 4.10 29.97 23.38
CA TRP A 329 4.70 29.35 22.19
C TRP A 329 3.92 29.76 20.95
N ALA A 330 4.52 29.62 19.78
CA ALA A 330 3.93 30.05 18.52
C ALA A 330 4.38 29.19 17.34
N LEU A 331 3.59 29.20 16.28
CA LEU A 331 3.90 28.51 15.04
C LEU A 331 3.58 29.42 13.84
N ARG A 332 4.33 29.24 12.75
CA ARG A 332 4.07 29.87 11.45
C ARG A 332 3.42 28.83 10.55
N LEU A 333 2.30 29.20 9.93
CA LEU A 333 1.65 28.41 8.90
C LEU A 333 1.90 29.02 7.53
N LYS A 334 2.00 28.15 6.54
CA LYS A 334 1.85 28.49 5.12
C LYS A 334 0.89 27.49 4.51
N ASP A 335 -0.27 27.97 4.07
CA ASP A 335 -1.33 27.14 3.47
C ASP A 335 -1.72 25.96 4.38
N GLY A 336 -1.92 26.24 5.67
CA GLY A 336 -2.28 25.27 6.72
C GLY A 336 -1.12 24.41 7.25
N VAL A 337 0.00 24.35 6.53
CA VAL A 337 1.19 23.58 6.92
C VAL A 337 2.05 24.35 7.91
N ILE A 338 2.48 23.70 8.99
CA ILE A 338 3.38 24.26 9.98
C ILE A 338 4.80 24.32 9.40
N VAL A 339 5.30 25.53 9.11
CA VAL A 339 6.63 25.73 8.50
C VAL A 339 7.70 26.18 9.50
N ALA A 340 7.30 26.73 10.64
CA ALA A 340 8.20 27.09 11.73
C ALA A 340 7.51 26.96 13.09
N LEU A 341 8.32 26.71 14.13
CA LEU A 341 7.86 26.52 15.50
C LEU A 341 8.79 27.27 16.46
N CYS A 342 8.20 28.09 17.34
CA CYS A 342 8.87 28.78 18.44
C CYS A 342 8.30 28.27 19.77
N ARG A 343 9.06 27.41 20.44
CA ARG A 343 8.73 26.85 21.78
C ARG A 343 9.33 27.65 22.91
N ASP A 344 10.44 28.33 22.61
CA ASP A 344 11.12 29.19 23.55
C ASP A 344 11.20 30.60 22.96
N VAL A 345 10.43 31.52 23.55
CA VAL A 345 10.38 32.92 23.09
C VAL A 345 11.63 33.71 23.46
N ASP A 346 12.50 33.13 24.30
CA ASP A 346 13.82 33.67 24.62
C ASP A 346 14.89 33.28 23.58
N ASP A 347 14.60 32.30 22.72
CA ASP A 347 15.51 31.87 21.66
C ASP A 347 15.34 32.77 20.41
N PRO A 348 16.31 33.66 20.11
CA PRO A 348 16.21 34.58 18.99
C PRO A 348 16.17 33.87 17.64
N ALA A 349 16.73 32.67 17.51
CA ALA A 349 16.71 31.91 16.27
C ALA A 349 15.29 31.38 15.97
N GLN A 350 14.60 30.90 17.01
CA GLN A 350 13.21 30.44 16.87
C GLN A 350 12.26 31.61 16.59
N ILE A 351 12.47 32.74 17.25
CA ILE A 351 11.72 33.98 16.98
C ILE A 351 11.93 34.46 15.54
N ALA A 352 13.18 34.46 15.07
CA ALA A 352 13.49 34.86 13.71
C ALA A 352 12.83 33.94 12.67
N ALA A 353 12.88 32.63 12.89
CA ALA A 353 12.22 31.63 12.04
C ALA A 353 10.68 31.81 12.03
N LEU A 354 10.06 32.09 13.18
CA LEU A 354 8.63 32.37 13.28
C LEU A 354 8.22 33.56 12.39
N PHE A 355 9.00 34.64 12.40
CA PHE A 355 8.72 35.85 11.63
C PHE A 355 9.29 35.83 10.22
N GLY A 356 9.93 34.74 9.78
CA GLY A 356 10.48 34.62 8.43
C GLY A 356 11.62 35.61 8.16
N THR A 357 12.17 36.19 9.23
CA THR A 357 13.39 36.98 9.19
C THR A 357 14.56 36.03 9.28
N THR A 358 15.50 36.11 8.35
CA THR A 358 16.80 35.45 8.50
C THR A 358 17.41 35.93 9.81
N ALA A 359 17.66 35.01 10.76
CA ALA A 359 18.33 35.36 12.00
C ALA A 359 19.64 36.09 11.65
N PRO A 360 20.00 37.19 12.34
CA PRO A 360 21.30 37.81 12.13
C PRO A 360 22.37 36.74 12.32
N ALA A 361 23.06 36.38 11.23
CA ALA A 361 24.11 35.39 11.29
C ALA A 361 25.14 35.84 12.33
N ALA A 362 25.48 34.97 13.29
CA ALA A 362 26.62 35.21 14.16
C ALA A 362 27.85 35.46 13.27
N GLU A 363 28.38 36.67 13.35
CA GLU A 363 29.32 37.28 12.40
C GLU A 363 30.64 36.48 12.30
N PRO A 364 30.96 35.85 11.16
CA PRO A 364 32.30 35.34 10.87
C PRO A 364 33.22 36.50 10.40
N PRO A 365 34.56 36.40 10.58
CA PRO A 365 35.48 37.49 10.24
C PRO A 365 35.42 37.86 8.75
N ALA A 366 35.22 39.15 8.49
CA ALA A 366 35.01 39.73 7.16
C ALA A 366 36.20 39.51 6.20
N THR A 367 35.88 39.19 4.94
CA THR A 367 36.77 39.35 3.79
C THR A 367 36.09 40.26 2.75
N PRO A 368 36.80 41.18 2.08
CA PRO A 368 36.19 42.31 1.37
C PRO A 368 35.66 41.94 -0.02
N ALA A 369 34.52 42.53 -0.38
CA ALA A 369 33.93 42.48 -1.72
C ALA A 369 34.58 43.48 -2.70
N SER A 370 34.42 43.21 -4.00
CA SER A 370 34.67 44.16 -5.10
C SER A 370 33.40 44.36 -5.95
N PRO A 371 33.24 45.53 -6.61
CA PRO A 371 32.01 46.01 -7.27
C PRO A 371 31.98 45.61 -8.78
N THR A 372 30.94 45.80 -9.61
CA THR A 372 30.16 47.01 -9.90
C THR A 372 29.04 46.68 -10.94
N ASP A 373 27.93 47.43 -10.87
CA ASP A 373 27.08 48.07 -11.89
C ASP A 373 26.44 47.37 -13.11
N GLY A 374 25.16 47.76 -13.35
CA GLY A 374 24.60 47.95 -14.70
C GLY A 374 23.08 47.76 -14.85
N THR A 375 22.32 48.85 -14.95
CA THR A 375 20.90 48.98 -15.40
C THR A 375 20.93 50.00 -16.57
N PRO A 376 20.15 49.95 -17.70
CA PRO A 376 18.69 50.20 -17.71
C PRO A 376 17.77 49.78 -18.92
N ALA A 377 16.46 49.78 -18.64
CA ALA A 377 15.26 50.28 -19.38
C ALA A 377 14.73 49.77 -20.77
N GLU A 378 13.40 49.50 -20.75
CA GLU A 378 12.27 49.72 -21.72
C GLU A 378 12.34 49.12 -23.16
N ASN A 379 11.29 48.55 -23.79
CA ASN A 379 9.93 49.06 -24.05
C ASN A 379 8.98 47.95 -24.65
N PRO A 380 7.66 48.19 -24.86
CA PRO A 380 6.63 47.19 -25.19
C PRO A 380 6.27 47.09 -26.70
N THR A 381 5.69 45.96 -27.11
CA THR A 381 5.13 45.79 -28.48
C THR A 381 3.79 45.03 -28.51
N THR A 382 2.87 45.63 -29.26
CA THR A 382 1.44 45.37 -29.56
C THR A 382 1.17 44.07 -30.37
N PRO A 383 -0.06 43.48 -30.32
CA PRO A 383 -0.38 42.16 -30.90
C PRO A 383 -0.96 42.21 -32.34
N PRO A 384 -1.03 41.06 -33.07
CA PRO A 384 -1.80 40.97 -34.31
C PRO A 384 -2.95 39.92 -34.31
N ALA A 385 -4.13 40.42 -34.72
CA ALA A 385 -5.11 39.92 -35.71
C ALA A 385 -5.76 38.51 -35.66
N ALA A 386 -7.10 38.50 -35.59
CA ALA A 386 -8.06 37.49 -36.12
C ALA A 386 -8.25 37.65 -37.66
N PRO A 387 -8.79 36.70 -38.48
CA PRO A 387 -10.17 36.11 -38.43
C PRO A 387 -10.24 34.64 -39.04
N PRO A 388 -11.36 33.99 -39.48
CA PRO A 388 -12.77 34.38 -39.61
C PRO A 388 -13.83 33.36 -39.10
N ALA A 389 -15.09 33.67 -39.42
CA ALA A 389 -16.33 33.19 -38.82
C ALA A 389 -16.89 31.82 -39.28
N ALA A 390 -17.53 31.17 -38.32
CA ALA A 390 -18.83 30.47 -38.32
C ALA A 390 -19.18 29.44 -39.42
N GLN A 391 -19.42 28.20 -38.98
CA GLN A 391 -20.51 27.36 -39.45
C GLN A 391 -21.52 27.18 -38.31
N THR A 392 -22.76 27.62 -38.54
CA THR A 392 -23.89 27.53 -37.61
C THR A 392 -24.52 26.14 -37.70
N THR A 393 -24.27 25.29 -36.70
CA THR A 393 -25.14 24.16 -36.36
C THR A 393 -26.27 24.62 -35.43
N PRO A 394 -27.47 24.05 -35.52
CA PRO A 394 -28.61 24.42 -34.67
C PRO A 394 -28.28 24.20 -33.18
N PRO A 395 -28.71 25.09 -32.27
CA PRO A 395 -28.39 24.94 -30.85
C PRO A 395 -29.09 23.71 -30.28
N SER A 396 -28.29 22.78 -29.74
CA SER A 396 -28.79 21.80 -28.78
C SER A 396 -29.31 22.55 -27.55
N PRO A 397 -30.38 22.04 -26.88
CA PRO A 397 -30.87 22.64 -25.65
C PRO A 397 -29.71 22.83 -24.67
N PRO A 398 -29.66 23.93 -23.90
CA PRO A 398 -28.57 24.18 -22.97
C PRO A 398 -28.49 23.02 -21.97
N THR A 399 -27.47 22.19 -22.13
CA THR A 399 -27.07 21.18 -21.16
C THR A 399 -26.79 21.94 -19.88
N GLN A 400 -27.63 21.72 -18.88
CA GLN A 400 -27.45 22.23 -17.53
C GLN A 400 -26.00 21.91 -17.11
N PRO A 401 -25.20 22.89 -16.65
CA PRO A 401 -23.81 22.65 -16.30
C PRO A 401 -23.77 21.53 -15.25
N GLU A 402 -23.24 20.38 -15.67
CA GLU A 402 -23.12 19.19 -14.85
C GLU A 402 -22.24 19.58 -13.66
N GLN A 403 -22.80 19.48 -12.44
CA GLN A 403 -22.03 19.81 -11.25
C GLN A 403 -20.76 18.96 -11.23
N PRO A 404 -19.61 19.51 -10.80
CA PRO A 404 -18.37 18.76 -10.73
C PRO A 404 -18.62 17.52 -9.86
N ARG A 405 -18.55 16.34 -10.49
CA ARG A 405 -18.77 15.07 -9.79
C ARG A 405 -17.69 14.92 -8.73
N ARG A 406 -18.10 14.51 -7.54
CA ARG A 406 -17.19 14.21 -6.43
C ARG A 406 -16.72 12.77 -6.52
N TRP A 407 -15.53 12.50 -6.02
CA TRP A 407 -15.01 11.14 -5.89
C TRP A 407 -15.99 10.26 -5.08
N PRO A 408 -16.36 9.06 -5.57
CA PRO A 408 -17.43 8.24 -4.97
C PRO A 408 -17.00 7.51 -3.68
N GLY A 409 -15.74 7.64 -3.26
CA GLY A 409 -15.17 6.94 -2.11
C GLY A 409 -14.97 5.43 -2.35
N LEU A 410 -14.48 4.76 -1.31
CA LEU A 410 -14.24 3.31 -1.31
C LEU A 410 -15.53 2.51 -1.56
N PRO A 411 -15.45 1.37 -2.25
CA PRO A 411 -16.54 0.41 -2.29
C PRO A 411 -16.84 -0.15 -0.88
N GLN A 412 -18.11 -0.45 -0.58
CA GLN A 412 -18.48 -1.05 0.71
C GLN A 412 -17.92 -2.48 0.89
N SER A 413 -17.69 -3.19 -0.20
CA SER A 413 -17.08 -4.51 -0.23
C SER A 413 -16.02 -4.54 -1.32
N VAL A 414 -14.87 -5.11 -1.02
CA VAL A 414 -13.81 -5.31 -2.00
C VAL A 414 -13.50 -6.78 -2.20
N GLU A 415 -13.14 -7.10 -3.43
CA GLU A 415 -12.64 -8.39 -3.80
C GLU A 415 -11.29 -8.63 -3.12
N ALA A 416 -10.99 -9.89 -2.78
CA ALA A 416 -9.70 -10.25 -2.21
C ALA A 416 -8.56 -10.24 -3.24
N MET A 417 -8.85 -10.09 -4.52
CA MET A 417 -7.90 -10.16 -5.62
C MET A 417 -8.28 -9.17 -6.70
N TYR A 418 -7.30 -8.44 -7.22
CA TYR A 418 -7.47 -7.56 -8.37
C TYR A 418 -6.43 -7.88 -9.44
N LEU A 419 -6.90 -8.06 -10.68
CA LEU A 419 -6.11 -8.13 -11.90
C LEU A 419 -6.70 -7.13 -12.90
N PRO A 420 -6.37 -5.83 -12.78
CA PRO A 420 -6.89 -4.82 -13.69
C PRO A 420 -6.40 -5.03 -15.12
N ASP A 421 -7.33 -4.98 -16.08
CA ASP A 421 -7.02 -4.85 -17.51
C ASP A 421 -6.85 -3.36 -17.83
N PHE A 422 -5.64 -2.84 -17.60
CA PHE A 422 -5.36 -1.42 -17.77
C PHE A 422 -5.61 -0.90 -19.20
N PRO A 423 -5.25 -1.62 -20.28
CA PRO A 423 -5.57 -1.19 -21.64
C PRO A 423 -7.06 -0.95 -21.86
N SER A 424 -7.93 -1.77 -21.26
CA SER A 424 -9.38 -1.59 -21.35
C SER A 424 -9.88 -0.31 -20.67
N MET A 425 -9.11 0.29 -19.76
CA MET A 425 -9.50 1.49 -19.01
C MET A 425 -9.47 2.75 -19.87
N VAL A 426 -8.76 2.77 -21.00
CA VAL A 426 -8.69 3.94 -21.88
C VAL A 426 -10.09 4.31 -22.38
N GLY A 427 -10.46 5.58 -22.20
CA GLY A 427 -11.79 6.10 -22.50
C GLY A 427 -12.83 5.87 -21.40
N GLN A 428 -12.52 5.10 -20.35
CA GLN A 428 -13.38 4.95 -19.18
C GLN A 428 -13.20 6.11 -18.20
N ARG A 429 -14.23 6.36 -17.40
CA ARG A 429 -14.15 7.32 -16.30
C ARG A 429 -13.38 6.75 -15.12
N PHE A 430 -12.40 7.49 -14.64
CA PHE A 430 -11.52 7.08 -13.56
C PHE A 430 -12.27 6.82 -12.24
N ASP A 431 -13.33 7.58 -11.95
CA ASP A 431 -14.19 7.37 -10.79
C ASP A 431 -15.12 6.14 -10.90
N GLU A 432 -15.25 5.56 -12.10
CA GLU A 432 -16.08 4.38 -12.35
C GLU A 432 -15.25 3.08 -12.39
N ILE A 433 -13.92 3.19 -12.54
CA ILE A 433 -13.01 2.05 -12.56
C ILE A 433 -12.91 1.44 -11.15
N PRO A 434 -13.30 0.16 -10.94
CA PRO A 434 -13.29 -0.47 -9.62
C PRO A 434 -11.91 -0.44 -8.95
N PHE A 435 -10.84 -0.64 -9.72
CA PHE A 435 -9.47 -0.61 -9.23
C PHE A 435 -9.04 0.78 -8.74
N ALA A 436 -9.39 1.84 -9.47
CA ALA A 436 -9.07 3.21 -9.09
C ALA A 436 -9.76 3.62 -7.77
N ARG A 437 -10.97 3.14 -7.53
CA ARG A 437 -11.73 3.38 -6.29
C ARG A 437 -11.10 2.81 -5.02
N LEU A 438 -10.09 1.95 -5.15
CA LEU A 438 -9.34 1.38 -4.02
C LEU A 438 -8.30 2.33 -3.46
N MET A 439 -8.08 3.50 -4.06
CA MET A 439 -7.19 4.51 -3.51
C MET A 439 -7.67 4.98 -2.13
N THR A 440 -6.72 5.09 -1.21
CA THR A 440 -6.85 5.53 0.18
C THR A 440 -5.91 6.71 0.43
N GLY A 441 -6.19 7.46 1.49
CA GLY A 441 -5.53 8.74 1.80
C GLY A 441 -6.36 9.94 1.36
N ARG A 442 -5.68 11.06 1.09
CA ARG A 442 -6.28 12.36 0.74
C ARG A 442 -6.48 12.54 -0.75
N ILE A 443 -7.65 12.14 -1.24
CA ILE A 443 -7.94 12.24 -2.67
C ILE A 443 -8.25 13.70 -3.02
N PRO A 444 -7.49 14.31 -3.97
CA PRO A 444 -7.72 15.68 -4.39
C PRO A 444 -9.12 15.87 -4.97
N ARG A 445 -9.80 16.96 -4.60
CA ARG A 445 -11.18 17.27 -5.06
C ARG A 445 -11.29 17.38 -6.57
N ASP A 446 -10.24 17.88 -7.20
CA ASP A 446 -10.14 18.15 -8.63
C ASP A 446 -9.47 17.00 -9.40
N ILE A 447 -9.32 15.81 -8.82
CA ILE A 447 -8.76 14.63 -9.52
C ILE A 447 -9.54 14.27 -10.80
N LEU A 448 -10.81 14.68 -10.88
CA LEU A 448 -11.70 14.48 -12.04
C LEU A 448 -11.79 15.72 -12.94
N SER A 449 -10.92 16.71 -12.77
CA SER A 449 -10.93 17.96 -13.54
C SER A 449 -9.53 18.33 -14.01
N GLY A 450 -9.44 18.83 -15.25
CA GLY A 450 -8.13 19.09 -15.85
C GLY A 450 -7.36 17.80 -16.10
N ARG A 451 -6.04 17.91 -16.27
CA ARG A 451 -5.17 16.79 -16.59
C ARG A 451 -4.36 16.35 -15.36
N TRP A 452 -4.34 15.06 -15.12
CA TRP A 452 -3.60 14.41 -14.04
C TRP A 452 -2.76 13.27 -14.59
N VAL A 453 -1.59 13.06 -13.99
CA VAL A 453 -0.81 11.84 -14.16
C VAL A 453 -0.96 10.99 -12.90
N VAL A 454 -1.30 9.71 -13.04
CA VAL A 454 -1.45 8.76 -11.93
C VAL A 454 -0.44 7.64 -12.11
N ILE A 455 0.33 7.34 -11.06
CA ILE A 455 1.40 6.36 -11.09
C ILE A 455 1.14 5.32 -9.99
N TYR A 456 0.83 4.09 -10.38
CA TYR A 456 0.80 2.96 -9.44
C TYR A 456 2.19 2.36 -9.33
N TYR A 457 2.72 2.28 -8.11
CA TYR A 457 4.08 1.80 -7.88
C TYR A 457 4.19 0.96 -6.59
N ARG A 458 5.27 0.19 -6.48
CA ARG A 458 5.63 -0.53 -5.24
C ARG A 458 6.83 0.15 -4.60
N GLU A 459 6.85 0.20 -3.28
CA GLU A 459 7.92 0.85 -2.51
C GLU A 459 9.20 0.02 -2.43
N ASN A 460 9.20 -1.22 -2.92
CA ASN A 460 10.40 -2.06 -3.09
C ASN A 460 10.81 -2.27 -4.57
N CYS A 461 10.23 -1.49 -5.48
CA CYS A 461 10.49 -1.61 -6.90
C CYS A 461 11.58 -0.60 -7.32
N GLU A 462 12.82 -1.08 -7.50
CA GLU A 462 13.96 -0.25 -7.93
C GLU A 462 13.65 0.50 -9.23
N HIS A 463 13.07 -0.21 -10.21
CA HIS A 463 12.69 0.39 -11.49
C HIS A 463 11.66 1.54 -11.33
N CYS A 464 10.74 1.40 -10.37
CA CYS A 464 9.77 2.45 -10.03
C CYS A 464 10.47 3.66 -9.39
N HIS A 465 11.44 3.44 -8.50
CA HIS A 465 12.23 4.51 -7.89
C HIS A 465 13.05 5.28 -8.94
N ILE A 466 13.69 4.57 -9.88
CA ILE A 466 14.42 5.18 -11.01
C ILE A 466 13.48 6.03 -11.88
N LEU A 467 12.32 5.49 -12.26
CA LEU A 467 11.33 6.21 -13.06
C LEU A 467 10.86 7.50 -12.36
N LEU A 468 10.50 7.40 -11.07
CA LEU A 468 10.09 8.57 -10.28
C LEU A 468 11.21 9.60 -10.16
N GLY A 469 12.44 9.16 -9.88
CA GLY A 469 13.61 10.03 -9.79
C GLY A 469 13.93 10.76 -11.09
N THR A 470 13.67 10.11 -12.24
CA THR A 470 14.01 10.63 -13.56
C THR A 470 12.96 11.59 -14.12
N TYR A 471 11.67 11.27 -13.99
CA TYR A 471 10.59 12.01 -14.65
C TYR A 471 9.75 12.88 -13.72
N PHE A 472 9.82 12.63 -12.41
CA PHE A 472 8.89 13.20 -11.44
C PHE A 472 9.59 13.91 -10.27
N THR A 473 10.80 14.42 -10.51
CA THR A 473 11.52 15.26 -9.54
C THR A 473 11.42 16.74 -9.93
N GLY A 474 11.40 17.62 -8.92
CA GLY A 474 11.26 19.05 -9.13
C GLY A 474 9.85 19.48 -9.52
N LYS A 475 9.75 20.66 -10.17
CA LYS A 475 8.45 21.26 -10.52
C LYS A 475 7.80 20.51 -11.68
N LEU A 476 6.63 19.94 -11.42
CA LEU A 476 5.89 19.17 -12.43
C LEU A 476 5.01 20.08 -13.28
N PRO A 477 4.97 19.88 -14.62
CA PRO A 477 4.12 20.67 -15.52
C PRO A 477 2.64 20.29 -15.43
N VAL A 478 2.34 19.12 -14.86
CA VAL A 478 1.00 18.56 -14.69
C VAL A 478 0.88 18.03 -13.27
N ARG A 479 -0.31 18.16 -12.67
CA ARG A 479 -0.56 17.59 -11.34
C ARG A 479 -0.38 16.08 -11.39
N THR A 480 0.39 15.56 -10.45
CA THR A 480 0.77 14.16 -10.44
C THR A 480 0.38 13.53 -9.11
N LEU A 481 -0.14 12.31 -9.21
CA LEU A 481 -0.57 11.47 -8.12
C LEU A 481 0.25 10.18 -8.17
N THR A 482 0.87 9.84 -7.05
CA THR A 482 1.54 8.53 -6.87
C THR A 482 0.70 7.69 -5.92
N VAL A 483 0.49 6.43 -6.27
CA VAL A 483 -0.33 5.49 -5.52
C VAL A 483 0.50 4.25 -5.21
N SER A 484 0.88 4.08 -3.95
CA SER A 484 1.62 2.89 -3.54
C SER A 484 0.72 1.65 -3.48
N ILE A 485 1.24 0.50 -3.92
CA ILE A 485 0.61 -0.82 -3.79
C ILE A 485 1.16 -1.46 -2.49
N PRO A 486 0.34 -1.60 -1.43
CA PRO A 486 0.84 -1.91 -0.09
C PRO A 486 0.85 -3.43 0.20
N ASP A 487 1.56 -4.20 -0.62
CA ASP A 487 1.63 -5.66 -0.51
C ASP A 487 3.05 -6.18 -0.23
N VAL A 488 3.98 -5.28 0.06
CA VAL A 488 5.38 -5.55 0.38
C VAL A 488 5.89 -4.51 1.38
N GLU A 489 6.94 -4.86 2.12
CA GLU A 489 7.61 -3.88 2.99
C GLU A 489 8.33 -2.82 2.13
N PRO A 490 8.28 -1.54 2.53
CA PRO A 490 8.95 -0.47 1.80
C PRO A 490 10.46 -0.59 1.89
N GLU A 491 11.16 -0.39 0.77
CA GLU A 491 12.62 -0.38 0.69
C GLU A 491 13.16 0.98 0.19
N TYR A 492 12.39 1.65 -0.65
CA TYR A 492 12.73 2.92 -1.28
C TYR A 492 11.73 4.02 -0.92
N ASP A 493 12.23 5.22 -0.68
CA ASP A 493 11.40 6.41 -0.55
C ASP A 493 10.87 6.87 -1.92
N ASN A 494 9.72 7.55 -1.91
CA ASN A 494 9.15 8.17 -3.11
C ASN A 494 9.76 9.56 -3.35
N PRO A 495 10.60 9.74 -4.39
CA PRO A 495 11.38 10.96 -4.62
C PRO A 495 10.55 12.12 -5.23
N CYS A 496 9.26 11.92 -5.49
CA CYS A 496 8.41 12.97 -6.04
C CYS A 496 7.86 13.87 -4.93
N ASP A 497 8.48 15.04 -4.74
CA ASP A 497 8.09 15.99 -3.69
C ASP A 497 6.81 16.76 -4.01
N GLU A 498 6.55 17.02 -5.29
CA GLU A 498 5.36 17.73 -5.78
C GLU A 498 4.15 16.79 -6.01
N CYS A 499 4.33 15.48 -5.86
CA CYS A 499 3.25 14.53 -6.05
C CYS A 499 2.32 14.49 -4.84
N VAL A 500 1.02 14.34 -5.10
CA VAL A 500 0.11 13.80 -4.10
C VAL A 500 0.48 12.34 -3.89
N LYS A 501 0.65 11.92 -2.63
CA LYS A 501 1.03 10.53 -2.27
C LYS A 501 -0.17 9.84 -1.64
N LEU A 502 -0.67 8.81 -2.31
CA LEU A 502 -1.75 7.94 -1.87
C LEU A 502 -1.28 6.49 -1.81
N SER A 503 -2.14 5.61 -1.31
CA SER A 503 -1.91 4.16 -1.32
C SER A 503 -3.19 3.44 -1.72
N LEU A 504 -3.09 2.25 -2.30
CA LEU A 504 -4.25 1.37 -2.41
C LEU A 504 -4.66 0.88 -1.02
N ALA A 505 -5.90 0.40 -0.89
CA ALA A 505 -6.35 -0.19 0.36
C ALA A 505 -5.51 -1.43 0.72
N LYS A 506 -5.17 -1.59 1.99
CA LYS A 506 -4.49 -2.81 2.45
C LYS A 506 -5.46 -4.00 2.46
N GLY A 507 -4.94 -5.19 2.17
CA GLY A 507 -5.64 -6.47 2.34
C GLY A 507 -5.97 -7.23 1.05
N PRO A 508 -6.43 -6.59 -0.04
CA PRO A 508 -6.52 -7.27 -1.33
C PRO A 508 -5.15 -7.65 -1.88
N ASN A 509 -5.12 -8.72 -2.68
CA ASN A 509 -3.94 -9.12 -3.44
C ASN A 509 -3.95 -8.43 -4.80
N TYR A 510 -2.94 -7.61 -5.04
CA TYR A 510 -2.80 -6.83 -6.27
C TYR A 510 -1.88 -7.55 -7.26
N ILE A 511 -2.46 -8.16 -8.29
CA ILE A 511 -1.71 -8.83 -9.36
C ILE A 511 -1.44 -7.80 -10.45
N VAL A 512 -0.54 -6.88 -10.15
CA VAL A 512 -0.23 -5.72 -11.01
C VAL A 512 1.28 -5.61 -11.17
N GLY A 513 1.75 -5.54 -12.41
CA GLY A 513 3.12 -5.15 -12.73
C GLY A 513 3.31 -3.67 -12.41
N SER A 514 4.42 -3.28 -11.80
CA SER A 514 4.70 -1.89 -11.47
C SER A 514 6.02 -1.44 -12.11
N PRO A 515 6.13 -0.17 -12.55
CA PRO A 515 5.14 0.90 -12.43
C PRO A 515 4.07 0.86 -13.53
N ILE A 516 2.86 1.37 -13.23
CA ILE A 516 1.82 1.66 -14.23
C ILE A 516 1.57 3.16 -14.23
N ILE A 517 1.57 3.77 -15.43
CA ILE A 517 1.35 5.21 -15.60
C ILE A 517 0.05 5.41 -16.37
N LEU A 518 -0.80 6.30 -15.88
CA LEU A 518 -2.02 6.73 -16.54
C LEU A 518 -2.02 8.24 -16.68
N ALA A 519 -2.55 8.76 -17.78
CA ALA A 519 -2.99 10.15 -17.83
C ALA A 519 -4.52 10.20 -17.84
N ILE A 520 -5.07 11.11 -17.06
CA ILE A 520 -6.51 11.33 -16.93
C ILE A 520 -6.78 12.76 -17.32
N LYS A 521 -7.83 13.00 -18.09
CA LYS A 521 -8.32 14.34 -18.41
C LYS A 521 -9.81 14.42 -18.17
N ASP A 522 -10.21 15.37 -17.32
CA ASP A 522 -11.62 15.61 -16.96
C ASP A 522 -12.33 14.33 -16.47
N GLY A 523 -11.56 13.53 -15.71
CA GLY A 523 -12.00 12.27 -15.14
C GLY A 523 -12.02 11.09 -16.12
N VAL A 524 -11.58 11.24 -17.37
CA VAL A 524 -11.49 10.16 -18.37
C VAL A 524 -10.04 9.74 -18.55
N VAL A 525 -9.76 8.43 -18.54
CA VAL A 525 -8.42 7.91 -18.80
C VAL A 525 -8.06 8.09 -20.28
N GLU A 526 -7.05 8.89 -20.58
CA GLU A 526 -6.59 9.16 -21.95
C GLU A 526 -5.58 8.13 -22.45
N CYS A 527 -4.70 7.67 -21.57
CA CYS A 527 -3.66 6.69 -21.90
C CYS A 527 -3.27 5.88 -20.68
N VAL A 528 -2.75 4.68 -20.95
CA VAL A 528 -2.12 3.82 -19.95
C VAL A 528 -0.82 3.26 -20.52
N VAL A 529 0.23 3.23 -19.70
CA VAL A 529 1.54 2.64 -20.00
C VAL A 529 1.86 1.62 -18.93
N GLU A 530 1.84 0.34 -19.31
CA GLU A 530 2.19 -0.78 -18.43
C GLU A 530 3.67 -1.16 -18.50
N ASN A 531 4.34 -0.78 -19.59
CA ASN A 531 5.77 -0.97 -19.79
C ASN A 531 6.48 0.39 -19.81
N ALA A 532 7.05 0.77 -18.68
CA ALA A 532 7.78 2.03 -18.54
C ALA A 532 9.06 2.11 -19.40
N ASP A 533 9.58 0.98 -19.90
CA ASP A 533 10.72 0.97 -20.82
C ASP A 533 10.35 1.38 -22.25
N ASP A 534 9.05 1.43 -22.59
CA ASP A 534 8.57 2.01 -23.84
C ASP A 534 8.57 3.54 -23.73
N ILE A 535 9.77 4.12 -23.82
CA ILE A 535 9.99 5.56 -23.66
C ILE A 535 9.10 6.39 -24.59
N PRO A 536 8.91 6.06 -25.89
CA PRO A 536 7.96 6.77 -26.74
C PRO A 536 6.53 6.75 -26.20
N ALA A 537 6.02 5.60 -25.74
CA ALA A 537 4.68 5.51 -25.17
C ALA A 537 4.56 6.28 -23.84
N LEU A 538 5.59 6.19 -22.99
CA LEU A 538 5.68 6.93 -21.74
C LEU A 538 5.65 8.44 -22.00
N GLU A 539 6.53 8.96 -22.84
CA GLU A 539 6.60 10.39 -23.16
C GLU A 539 5.31 10.91 -23.82
N ALA A 540 4.71 10.12 -24.72
CA ALA A 540 3.42 10.44 -25.32
C ALA A 540 2.31 10.52 -24.26
N CYS A 541 2.29 9.57 -23.30
CA CYS A 541 1.29 9.54 -22.25
C CYS A 541 1.48 10.67 -21.22
N LEU A 542 2.73 10.99 -20.86
CA LEU A 542 3.04 12.14 -19.99
C LEU A 542 2.69 13.47 -20.66
N GLY A 543 2.84 13.57 -21.98
CA GLY A 543 2.52 14.79 -22.73
C GLY A 543 3.29 16.02 -22.23
N PHE A 544 4.45 15.80 -21.59
CA PHE A 544 5.39 16.86 -21.28
C PHE A 544 5.99 17.26 -22.64
N GLY A 545 5.52 18.37 -23.20
CA GLY A 545 6.02 18.85 -24.49
C GLY A 545 7.56 18.90 -24.48
N THR A 546 8.17 18.74 -25.65
CA THR A 546 9.64 18.73 -25.82
C THR A 546 10.34 20.03 -25.36
N GLU A 547 9.59 21.07 -24.99
CA GLU A 547 10.09 22.37 -24.54
C GLU A 547 10.30 22.48 -23.01
N GLY A 548 10.01 21.43 -22.24
CA GLY A 548 10.04 21.46 -20.76
C GLY A 548 11.14 20.65 -20.06
N ARG A 549 12.12 20.10 -20.77
CA ARG A 549 13.29 19.41 -20.17
C ARG A 549 14.54 20.29 -20.18
#